data_AF-A0A972AV28-F1
#
_entry.id   AF-A0A972AV28-F1
#
_cell.length_a   1.000
_cell.length_b   1.000
_cell.length_c   1.000
_cell.angle_alpha   90.00
_cell.angle_beta   90.00
_cell.angle_gamma   90.00
#
_symmetry.space_group_name_H-M   'P 1'
#
loop_
_entity.id
_entity.type
_entity.pdbx_description
1 polymer ?
#
loop_
_entity_poly.entity_id
_entity_poly.type
_entity_poly.pdbx_seq_one_letter_code
_entity_poly.pdbx_strand_id
1 'polypeptide(L)'
;MIDDKRALLLYDIKSQSTYRKARKILDAYCSARIQKSAYEIIESQSRLDNLFHELSDIMKKETDRLALVTMCEDDWGSACCAGLPQSFRQQVQNVYIL
;
A
#
# COMPACT_ATOMS: atom_id res chain seq x y z
N MET A 1 25.65 -0.55 10.07
CA MET A 1 24.28 -0.07 10.34
C MET A 1 23.45 -0.53 9.17
N ILE A 2 22.36 -1.24 9.41
CA ILE A 2 21.42 -1.58 8.33
C ILE A 2 20.56 -0.33 8.19
N ASP A 3 20.72 0.39 7.08
CA ASP A 3 19.94 1.59 6.78
C ASP A 3 18.55 1.16 6.32
N ASP A 4 17.68 0.87 7.29
CA ASP A 4 16.28 0.61 7.01
C ASP A 4 15.65 1.84 6.34
N LYS A 5 14.87 1.59 5.29
CA LYS A 5 14.19 2.62 4.53
C LYS A 5 12.74 2.67 4.96
N ARG A 6 12.28 3.87 5.33
CA ARG A 6 10.85 4.14 5.48
C ARG A 6 10.24 4.47 4.13
N ALA A 7 9.14 3.81 3.81
CA ALA A 7 8.46 4.01 2.54
C ALA A 7 6.96 3.82 2.65
N LEU A 8 6.23 4.55 1.80
CA LEU A 8 4.83 4.32 1.52
C LEU A 8 4.70 3.41 0.30
N LEU A 9 4.06 2.25 0.48
CA LEU A 9 3.69 1.37 -0.62
C LEU A 9 2.21 1.59 -0.96
N LEU A 10 1.96 1.94 -2.21
CA LEU A 10 0.63 2.13 -2.78
C LEU A 10 0.40 1.09 -3.87
N TYR A 11 -0.78 0.49 -3.91
CA TYR A 11 -1.15 -0.42 -5.00
C TYR A 11 -2.55 -0.17 -5.54
N ASP A 12 -2.73 -0.46 -6.82
CA ASP A 12 -4.04 -0.54 -7.46
C ASP A 12 -4.13 -1.93 -8.11
N ILE A 13 -4.81 -2.86 -7.44
CA ILE A 13 -4.98 -4.24 -7.90
C ILE A 13 -6.45 -4.44 -8.23
N LYS A 14 -6.74 -4.80 -9.49
CA LYS A 14 -8.13 -4.93 -9.97
C LYS A 14 -8.75 -6.27 -9.60
N SER A 15 -7.95 -7.33 -9.63
CA SER A 15 -8.46 -8.68 -9.39
C SER A 15 -8.53 -9.01 -7.90
N GLN A 16 -9.71 -9.46 -7.44
CA GLN A 16 -9.89 -9.85 -6.04
C GLN A 16 -9.01 -11.03 -5.61
N SER A 17 -8.68 -11.95 -6.52
CA SER A 17 -7.79 -13.07 -6.23
C SER A 17 -6.34 -12.60 -6.06
N THR A 18 -5.85 -11.73 -6.95
CA THR A 18 -4.53 -11.09 -6.84
C THR A 18 -4.45 -10.25 -5.56
N TYR A 19 -5.49 -9.46 -5.25
CA TYR A 19 -5.55 -8.65 -4.02
C TYR A 19 -5.37 -9.51 -2.76
N ARG A 20 -6.06 -10.64 -2.67
CA ARG A 20 -5.94 -11.54 -1.51
C ARG A 20 -4.54 -12.12 -1.36
N LYS A 21 -3.85 -12.42 -2.47
CA LYS A 21 -2.47 -12.90 -2.46
C LYS A 21 -1.50 -11.78 -2.06
N ALA A 22 -1.59 -10.63 -2.72
CA ALA A 22 -0.74 -9.47 -2.43
C ALA A 22 -0.89 -9.01 -0.99
N ARG A 23 -2.11 -8.98 -0.46
CA ARG A 23 -2.35 -8.64 0.95
C ARG A 23 -1.59 -9.56 1.91
N LYS A 24 -1.58 -10.88 1.67
CA LYS A 24 -0.84 -11.82 2.54
C LYS A 24 0.65 -11.57 2.53
N ILE A 25 1.21 -11.27 1.35
CA ILE A 25 2.62 -10.90 1.20
C ILE A 25 2.88 -9.59 1.95
N LEU A 26 2.10 -8.55 1.67
CA LEU A 26 2.26 -7.24 2.31
C LEU A 26 2.12 -7.31 3.84
N ASP A 27 1.15 -8.05 4.36
CA ASP A 27 0.96 -8.24 5.81
C ASP A 27 2.16 -8.95 6.49
N ALA A 28 3.04 -9.62 5.74
CA ALA A 28 4.27 -10.27 6.26
C ALA A 28 5.54 -9.39 6.17
N TYR A 29 5.54 -8.38 5.31
CA TYR A 29 6.69 -7.51 5.05
C TYR A 29 6.51 -6.09 5.58
N CYS A 30 5.27 -5.62 5.73
CA CYS A 30 4.99 -4.22 6.03
C CYS A 30 4.72 -4.02 7.52
N SER A 31 5.19 -2.88 8.05
CA SER A 31 5.04 -2.54 9.47
C SER A 31 3.59 -2.21 9.84
N ALA A 32 2.87 -1.53 8.95
CA ALA A 32 1.47 -1.17 9.18
C ALA A 32 0.68 -1.04 7.88
N ARG A 33 -0.63 -1.32 7.95
CA ARG A 33 -1.58 -1.04 6.88
C ARG A 33 -2.28 0.29 7.14
N ILE A 34 -1.97 1.30 6.33
CA ILE A 34 -2.48 2.67 6.50
C ILE A 34 -3.86 2.83 5.86
N GLN A 35 -4.09 2.23 4.69
CA GLN A 35 -5.38 2.21 4.02
C GLN A 35 -5.65 0.87 3.34
N LYS A 36 -6.83 0.73 2.72
CA LYS A 36 -7.18 -0.48 1.95
C LYS A 36 -6.10 -0.82 0.91
N SER A 37 -5.52 0.17 0.26
CA SER A 37 -4.52 0.01 -0.81
C SER A 37 -3.18 0.67 -0.49
N ALA A 38 -2.89 0.93 0.79
CA ALA A 38 -1.67 1.61 1.22
C ALA A 38 -1.06 0.95 2.46
N TYR A 39 0.25 0.80 2.46
CA TYR A 39 1.04 0.23 3.54
C TYR A 39 2.25 1.11 3.87
N GLU A 40 2.59 1.14 5.14
CA GLU A 40 3.87 1.64 5.62
C GLU A 40 4.87 0.50 5.69
N ILE A 41 6.09 0.76 5.22
CA ILE A 41 7.19 -0.19 5.22
C ILE A 41 8.39 0.46 5.89
N ILE A 42 9.01 -0.26 6.81
CA ILE A 42 10.30 0.07 7.41
C ILE A 42 11.17 -1.19 7.28
N GLU A 43 11.94 -1.28 6.20
CA GLU A 43 12.69 -2.49 5.87
C GLU A 43 14.01 -2.16 5.16
N SER A 44 14.95 -3.09 5.23
CA SER A 44 16.21 -3.02 4.47
C SER A 44 15.98 -3.17 2.96
N GLN A 45 16.90 -2.64 2.14
CA GLN A 45 16.82 -2.74 0.68
C GLN A 45 16.66 -4.18 0.18
N SER A 46 17.40 -5.15 0.76
CA SER A 46 17.30 -6.55 0.35
C SER A 46 15.91 -7.14 0.60
N ARG A 47 15.24 -6.76 1.69
CA ARG A 47 13.87 -7.21 1.96
C ARG A 47 12.85 -6.53 1.06
N LEU A 48 13.07 -5.27 0.70
CA LEU A 48 12.27 -4.58 -0.31
C LEU A 48 12.39 -5.28 -1.67
N ASP A 49 13.62 -5.63 -2.10
CA ASP A 49 13.84 -6.31 -3.37
C ASP A 49 13.09 -7.66 -3.43
N ASN A 50 13.14 -8.44 -2.35
CA ASN A 50 12.39 -9.69 -2.23
C ASN A 50 10.87 -9.45 -2.27
N LEU A 51 10.38 -8.44 -1.56
CA LEU A 51 8.97 -8.06 -1.60
C LEU A 51 8.51 -7.72 -3.03
N PHE A 52 9.28 -6.93 -3.77
CA PHE A 52 8.94 -6.60 -5.16
C PHE A 52 8.97 -7.82 -6.06
N HIS A 53 9.92 -8.74 -5.85
CA HIS A 53 9.98 -9.98 -6.60
C HIS A 53 8.71 -10.80 -6.37
N GLU A 54 8.33 -11.07 -5.12
CA GLU A 54 7.12 -11.83 -4.77
C GLU A 54 5.83 -11.16 -5.28
N LEU A 55 5.73 -9.83 -5.19
CA LEU A 55 4.58 -9.10 -5.73
C LEU A 55 4.55 -9.18 -7.26
N SER A 56 5.70 -9.09 -7.93
CA SER A 56 5.78 -9.14 -9.39
C SER A 56 5.31 -10.48 -9.98
N ASP A 57 5.49 -11.57 -9.24
CA ASP A 57 5.06 -12.92 -9.65
C ASP A 57 3.55 -13.09 -9.65
N ILE A 58 2.82 -12.30 -8.85
CA ILE A 58 1.37 -12.43 -8.70
C ILE A 58 0.59 -11.29 -9.38
N MET A 59 1.22 -10.12 -9.57
CA MET A 59 0.59 -8.94 -10.14
C MET A 59 0.50 -9.03 -11.67
N LYS A 60 -0.64 -8.60 -12.22
CA LYS A 60 -0.85 -8.55 -13.66
C LYS A 60 -0.32 -7.22 -14.19
N LYS A 61 0.77 -7.25 -14.96
CA LYS A 61 1.47 -6.04 -15.44
C LYS A 61 0.55 -5.10 -16.24
N GLU A 62 -0.46 -5.66 -16.91
CA GLU A 62 -1.39 -4.91 -17.76
C GLU A 62 -2.36 -4.07 -16.91
N THR A 63 -2.85 -4.61 -15.79
CA THR A 63 -3.97 -4.04 -15.04
C THR A 63 -3.59 -3.51 -13.66
N ASP A 64 -2.58 -4.09 -13.04
CA ASP A 64 -2.23 -3.81 -11.67
C ASP A 64 -1.06 -2.81 -11.61
N ARG A 65 -1.08 -1.93 -10.62
CA ARG A 65 -0.05 -0.90 -10.41
C ARG A 65 0.47 -0.96 -8.98
N LEU A 66 1.76 -0.71 -8.83
CA LEU A 66 2.47 -0.66 -7.56
C LEU A 66 3.38 0.56 -7.59
N ALA A 67 3.40 1.32 -6.51
CA ALA A 67 4.33 2.43 -6.32
C ALA A 67 4.94 2.32 -4.93
N LEU A 68 6.24 2.61 -4.86
CA LEU A 68 6.97 2.78 -3.61
C LEU A 68 7.50 4.19 -3.56
N VAL A 69 7.16 4.89 -2.49
CA VAL A 69 7.64 6.25 -2.24
C VAL A 69 8.49 6.20 -0.98
N THR A 70 9.80 6.28 -1.14
CA THR A 70 10.71 6.41 -0.01
C THR A 70 10.57 7.80 0.59
N MET A 71 10.46 7.88 1.91
CA MET A 71 10.25 9.13 2.63
C MET A 71 11.25 9.22 3.77
N CYS A 72 11.73 10.43 4.07
CA CYS A 72 12.45 10.65 5.31
C CYS A 72 11.46 10.71 6.49
N GLU A 73 11.99 10.69 7.71
CA GLU A 73 11.18 10.80 8.93
C GLU A 73 10.35 12.10 8.97
N ASP A 74 10.92 13.21 8.49
CA ASP A 74 10.23 14.51 8.47
C ASP A 74 9.05 14.51 7.49
N ASP A 75 9.26 14.00 6.27
CA ASP A 75 8.20 13.85 5.26
C ASP A 75 7.06 12.99 5.80
N TRP A 76 7.40 11.86 6.45
CA TRP A 76 6.41 10.97 7.04
C TRP A 76 5.67 11.61 8.21
N GLY A 77 6.39 12.29 9.12
CA GLY A 77 5.80 12.97 10.27
C GLY A 77 4.85 14.11 9.87
N SER A 78 5.06 14.70 8.69
CA SER A 78 4.18 15.71 8.11
C SER A 78 2.96 15.14 7.37
N ALA A 79 2.93 13.82 7.12
CA ALA A 79 1.86 13.19 6.34
C ALA A 79 0.51 13.29 7.08
N CYS A 80 -0.54 13.64 6.33
CA CYS A 80 -1.89 13.73 6.87
C CYS A 80 -2.86 12.84 6.09
N CYS A 81 -3.73 12.13 6.81
CA CYS A 81 -4.81 11.34 6.23
C CYS A 81 -6.09 12.17 6.19
N ALA A 82 -6.43 12.74 5.03
CA ALA A 82 -7.71 13.39 4.82
C ALA A 82 -8.75 12.37 4.34
N GLY A 83 -9.80 12.15 5.13
CA GLY A 83 -10.95 11.31 4.76
C GLY A 83 -12.16 12.16 4.36
N LEU A 84 -13.15 11.54 3.70
CA LEU A 84 -14.43 12.20 3.46
C LEU A 84 -15.06 12.65 4.79
N PRO A 85 -15.54 13.92 4.87
CA PRO A 85 -16.31 14.39 6.00
C PRO A 85 -17.49 13.45 6.28
N GLN A 86 -17.83 13.28 7.56
CA GLN A 86 -18.89 12.37 7.98
C GLN A 86 -20.25 12.69 7.32
N SER A 87 -20.51 13.98 7.07
CA SER A 87 -21.68 14.47 6.33
C SER A 87 -21.75 13.96 4.89
N PHE A 88 -20.61 13.80 4.22
CA PHE A 88 -20.54 13.27 2.86
C PHE A 88 -20.75 11.76 2.82
N ARG A 89 -20.27 11.02 3.84
CA ARG A 89 -20.43 9.56 3.91
C ARG A 89 -21.90 9.12 4.00
N GLN A 90 -22.77 9.93 4.61
CA GLN A 90 -24.20 9.63 4.73
C GLN A 90 -24.94 9.82 3.40
N GLN A 91 -24.52 10.76 2.55
CA GLN A 91 -25.12 10.99 1.24
C GLN A 91 -24.73 9.93 0.20
N VAL A 92 -23.53 9.35 0.33
CA VAL A 92 -22.99 8.35 -0.61
C VAL A 92 -23.45 6.91 -0.29
N GLN A 93 -24.20 6.69 0.79
CA GLN A 93 -24.81 5.37 1.08
C GLN A 93 -25.79 4.88 -0.02
N ASN A 94 -26.19 5.76 -0.95
CA ASN A 94 -27.02 5.42 -2.11
C ASN A 94 -26.23 5.28 -3.43
N VAL A 95 -24.89 5.33 -3.40
CA VAL A 95 -24.06 5.11 -4.59
C VAL A 95 -23.35 3.77 -4.45
N TYR A 96 -23.94 2.75 -5.07
CA TYR A 96 -23.24 1.51 -5.34
C TYR A 96 -22.15 1.81 -6.38
N ILE A 97 -20.88 1.80 -5.95
CA ILE A 97 -19.76 1.73 -6.89
C ILE A 97 -19.70 0.26 -7.34
N LEU A 98 -20.18 0.02 -8.57
CA LEU A 98 -20.18 -1.27 -9.27
C LEU A 98 -18.75 -1.81 -9.43
#